data_AF-A0A9P8UTA0-F1
#
_entry.id   AF-A0A9P8UTA0-F1
#
_cell.length_a   1.000
_cell.length_b   1.000
_cell.length_c   1.000
_cell.angle_alpha   90.00
_cell.angle_beta   90.00
_cell.angle_gamma   90.00
#
_symmetry.space_group_name_H-M   'P 1'
#
loop_
_entity.id
_entity.type
_entity.pdbx_description
1 polymer ?
#
loop_
_entity_poly.entity_id
_entity_poly.type
_entity_poly.pdbx_seq_one_letter_code
_entity_poly.pdbx_strand_id
1 'polypeptide(L)'
;MDILAFEDNSGIIRDDKEARFWKSAHERSILIEKGFHKEPYVPDIFHWVTSEHSVKPSFSKVRGDLCLVVVTDGDTIAIVLTWLLYELIEHPDVLRKLREETDHVVVEKGGAEKLDNSSWAKLEYYQAGIDEALCLYAHHSSGLRRMTPPEGAPICGRWIPGNTSMIMPS
;
A
#
# COMPACT_ATOMS: atom_id res chain seq x y z
N MET A 1 -24.37 15.01 1.78
CA MET A 1 -23.07 15.73 1.79
C MET A 1 -22.27 15.12 0.66
N ASP A 2 -22.40 15.74 -0.50
CA ASP A 2 -21.92 15.22 -1.79
C ASP A 2 -20.40 15.35 -1.89
N ILE A 3 -19.71 14.21 -1.90
CA ILE A 3 -18.26 14.12 -2.13
C ILE A 3 -17.84 14.38 -3.59
N LEU A 4 -18.78 14.73 -4.47
CA LEU A 4 -18.49 15.13 -5.85
C LEU A 4 -18.30 16.64 -6.02
N ALA A 5 -18.44 17.42 -4.95
CA ALA A 5 -18.23 18.88 -4.97
C ALA A 5 -17.19 19.27 -3.93
N PHE A 6 -15.94 18.86 -4.16
CA PHE A 6 -14.79 19.58 -3.61
C PHE A 6 -14.10 20.25 -4.81
N GLU A 7 -14.72 21.31 -5.32
CA GLU A 7 -14.03 22.28 -6.17
C GLU A 7 -13.05 23.03 -5.27
N ASP A 8 -11.84 22.47 -5.17
CA ASP A 8 -10.71 23.14 -4.55
C ASP A 8 -10.19 24.22 -5.51
N ASN A 9 -10.38 25.48 -5.14
CA ASN A 9 -9.96 26.66 -5.89
C ASN A 9 -8.48 27.01 -5.64
N SER A 10 -7.66 26.05 -5.20
CA SER A 10 -6.27 26.25 -4.80
C SER A 10 -5.28 26.37 -5.96
N GLY A 11 -5.71 26.18 -7.21
CA GLY A 11 -4.81 26.21 -8.38
C GLY A 11 -3.75 25.10 -8.39
N ILE A 12 -3.83 24.14 -7.47
CA ILE A 12 -2.99 22.94 -7.45
C ILE A 12 -3.66 21.93 -8.38
N ILE A 13 -3.04 21.67 -9.53
CA ILE A 13 -3.46 20.62 -10.46
C ILE A 13 -3.28 19.28 -9.74
N ARG A 14 -4.33 18.78 -9.05
CA ARG A 14 -4.39 17.37 -8.65
C ARG A 14 -4.41 16.54 -9.93
N ASP A 15 -3.52 15.55 -10.00
CA ASP A 15 -3.37 14.66 -11.16
C ASP A 15 -4.76 14.09 -11.53
N ASP A 16 -5.23 14.42 -12.74
CA ASP A 16 -6.54 14.08 -13.32
C ASP A 16 -6.83 12.57 -13.22
N LYS A 17 -5.78 11.74 -13.06
CA LYS A 17 -5.85 10.29 -12.87
C LYS A 17 -6.56 9.84 -11.60
N GLU A 18 -6.36 10.50 -10.46
CA GLU A 18 -7.03 10.11 -9.21
C GLU A 18 -8.53 10.38 -9.30
N ALA A 19 -8.90 11.55 -9.81
CA ALA A 19 -10.29 11.92 -10.03
C ALA A 19 -10.97 10.94 -11.01
N ARG A 20 -10.27 10.52 -12.07
CA ARG A 20 -10.74 9.51 -13.02
C ARG A 20 -10.93 8.14 -12.36
N PHE A 21 -10.03 7.72 -11.48
CA PHE A 21 -10.15 6.46 -10.75
C PHE A 21 -11.38 6.45 -9.85
N TRP A 22 -11.56 7.49 -9.01
CA TRP A 22 -12.71 7.58 -8.10
C TRP A 22 -14.03 7.70 -8.84
N LYS A 23 -14.05 8.41 -9.97
CA LYS A 23 -15.22 8.48 -10.86
C LYS A 23 -15.55 7.09 -11.43
N SER A 24 -14.55 6.37 -11.93
CA SER A 24 -14.73 5.01 -12.45
C SER A 24 -15.19 4.01 -11.37
N ALA A 25 -14.64 4.09 -10.16
CA ALA A 25 -15.06 3.26 -9.02
C ALA A 25 -16.52 3.56 -8.62
N HIS A 26 -16.92 4.83 -8.62
CA HIS A 26 -18.29 5.25 -8.33
C HIS A 26 -19.30 4.82 -9.41
N GLU A 27 -18.95 4.95 -10.69
CA GLU A 27 -19.79 4.47 -11.79
C GLU A 27 -19.99 2.94 -11.69
N ARG A 28 -18.93 2.20 -11.35
CA ARG A 28 -19.00 0.74 -11.19
C ARG A 28 -19.80 0.30 -9.97
N SER A 29 -19.75 1.04 -8.86
CA SER A 29 -20.59 0.73 -7.70
C SER A 29 -22.08 0.91 -8.01
N ILE A 30 -22.44 1.96 -8.75
CA ILE A 30 -23.83 2.19 -9.19
C ILE A 30 -24.30 1.05 -10.10
N LEU A 31 -23.44 0.55 -10.99
CA LEU A 31 -23.78 -0.57 -11.87
C LEU A 31 -24.02 -1.86 -11.08
N ILE A 32 -23.18 -2.14 -10.08
CA ILE A 32 -23.32 -3.32 -9.19
C ILE A 32 -24.62 -3.25 -8.36
N GLU A 33 -24.96 -2.07 -7.84
CA GLU A 33 -26.21 -1.81 -7.10
C GLU A 33 -27.44 -2.00 -7.99
N LYS A 34 -27.37 -1.54 -9.25
CA LYS A 34 -28.45 -1.71 -10.24
C LYS A 34 -28.53 -3.12 -10.83
N GLY A 35 -27.70 -4.06 -10.37
CA GLY A 35 -27.68 -5.45 -10.86
C GLY A 35 -27.02 -5.63 -12.23
N PHE A 36 -26.39 -4.59 -12.78
CA PHE A 36 -25.62 -4.65 -14.01
C PHE A 36 -24.21 -5.11 -13.70
N HIS A 37 -23.98 -6.42 -13.87
CA HIS A 37 -22.66 -7.03 -13.79
C HIS A 37 -22.00 -6.97 -15.17
N LYS A 38 -21.20 -5.94 -15.41
CA LYS A 38 -20.22 -6.00 -16.49
C LYS A 38 -18.88 -6.33 -15.87
N GLU A 39 -18.48 -7.60 -15.96
CA GLU A 39 -17.13 -7.96 -15.55
C GLU A 39 -16.12 -7.16 -16.38
N PRO A 40 -15.13 -6.52 -15.74
CA PRO A 40 -14.15 -5.74 -16.45
C PRO A 40 -13.31 -6.68 -17.33
N TYR A 41 -12.83 -6.19 -18.47
CA TYR A 41 -11.93 -6.93 -19.36
C TYR A 41 -10.64 -7.36 -18.63
N VAL A 42 -10.20 -6.57 -17.66
CA VAL A 42 -9.12 -6.89 -16.72
C VAL A 42 -9.65 -6.67 -15.30
N PRO A 43 -9.69 -7.69 -14.43
CA PRO A 43 -10.11 -7.53 -13.04
C PRO A 43 -9.10 -6.68 -12.29
N ASP A 44 -9.58 -5.61 -11.66
CA ASP A 44 -8.80 -4.76 -10.77
C ASP A 44 -9.15 -5.03 -9.31
N ILE A 45 -8.50 -4.33 -8.38
CA ILE A 45 -8.75 -4.50 -6.94
C ILE A 45 -10.23 -4.30 -6.57
N PHE A 46 -10.95 -3.42 -7.27
CA PHE A 46 -12.37 -3.19 -7.03
C PHE A 46 -13.21 -4.43 -7.36
N HIS A 47 -12.86 -5.16 -8.43
CA HIS A 47 -13.50 -6.44 -8.75
C HIS A 47 -13.29 -7.45 -7.61
N TRP A 48 -12.06 -7.59 -7.09
CA TRP A 48 -11.76 -8.54 -6.03
C TRP A 48 -12.42 -8.19 -4.69
N VAL A 49 -12.39 -6.91 -4.29
CA VAL A 49 -13.07 -6.44 -3.06
C VAL A 49 -14.58 -6.66 -3.13
N THR A 50 -15.18 -6.65 -4.32
CA THR A 50 -16.62 -6.84 -4.48
C THR A 50 -17.04 -8.29 -4.70
N SER A 51 -16.15 -9.15 -5.22
CA SER A 51 -16.46 -10.55 -5.56
C SER A 51 -16.39 -11.52 -4.38
N GLU A 52 -15.63 -11.21 -3.34
CA GLU A 52 -15.41 -12.11 -2.19
C GLU A 52 -16.58 -12.14 -1.18
N HIS A 53 -17.53 -11.22 -1.28
CA HIS A 53 -18.61 -11.12 -0.31
C HIS A 53 -19.85 -11.94 -0.71
N SER A 54 -20.24 -12.90 0.15
CA SER A 54 -21.49 -13.68 -0.01
C SER A 54 -22.75 -12.81 -0.02
N VAL A 55 -22.68 -11.62 0.57
CA VAL A 55 -23.71 -10.58 0.55
C VAL A 55 -23.09 -9.32 -0.04
N LYS A 56 -23.70 -8.76 -1.09
CA LYS A 56 -23.18 -7.56 -1.76
C LYS A 56 -22.94 -6.44 -0.72
N PRO A 57 -21.70 -5.94 -0.56
CA PRO A 57 -21.40 -4.88 0.40
C PRO A 57 -22.04 -3.56 -0.05
N SER A 58 -22.43 -2.73 0.93
CA SER A 58 -22.83 -1.34 0.66
C SER A 58 -21.68 -0.59 -0.02
N PHE A 59 -21.99 0.33 -0.94
CA PHE A 59 -20.99 1.22 -1.54
C PHE A 59 -20.13 1.94 -0.50
N SER A 60 -20.69 2.30 0.66
CA SER A 60 -19.94 2.96 1.73
C SER A 60 -18.82 2.07 2.28
N LYS A 61 -19.06 0.75 2.35
CA LYS A 61 -18.07 -0.22 2.81
C LYS A 61 -16.99 -0.44 1.74
N VAL A 62 -17.38 -0.66 0.49
CA VAL A 62 -16.45 -0.82 -0.63
C VAL A 62 -15.56 0.41 -0.80
N ARG A 63 -16.15 1.61 -0.69
CA ARG A 63 -15.39 2.86 -0.73
C ARG A 63 -14.42 2.95 0.43
N GLY A 64 -14.84 2.56 1.64
CA GLY A 64 -13.97 2.53 2.81
C GLY A 64 -12.75 1.62 2.61
N ASP A 65 -12.98 0.38 2.18
CA ASP A 65 -11.93 -0.60 1.93
C ASP A 65 -10.99 -0.15 0.80
N LEU A 66 -11.54 0.43 -0.27
CA LEU A 66 -10.74 0.97 -1.37
C LEU A 66 -9.92 2.20 -0.97
N CYS A 67 -10.51 3.12 -0.20
CA CYS A 67 -9.81 4.28 0.32
C CYS A 67 -8.67 3.85 1.24
N LEU A 68 -8.87 2.84 2.07
CA LEU A 68 -7.80 2.28 2.91
C LEU A 68 -6.64 1.85 2.04
N VAL A 69 -6.85 0.94 1.09
CA VAL A 69 -5.75 0.43 0.25
C VAL A 69 -5.04 1.55 -0.52
N VAL A 70 -5.77 2.46 -1.16
CA VAL A 70 -5.15 3.51 -1.98
C VAL A 70 -4.34 4.48 -1.14
N VAL A 71 -4.87 4.90 0.02
CA VAL A 71 -4.20 5.88 0.88
C VAL A 71 -3.03 5.25 1.64
N THR A 72 -3.19 4.02 2.13
CA THR A 72 -2.13 3.34 2.89
C THR A 72 -0.93 2.99 2.03
N ASP A 73 -1.15 2.61 0.78
CA ASP A 73 -0.08 2.01 -0.02
C ASP A 73 0.76 3.09 -0.72
N GLY A 74 0.15 4.20 -1.14
CA GLY A 74 0.84 5.27 -1.85
C GLY A 74 1.90 5.97 -1.00
N ASP A 75 1.50 6.49 0.16
CA ASP A 75 2.36 7.31 1.00
C ASP A 75 3.52 6.49 1.57
N THR A 76 3.25 5.25 1.98
CA THR A 76 4.26 4.38 2.60
C THR A 76 5.34 3.96 1.62
N ILE A 77 4.95 3.57 0.40
CA ILE A 77 5.91 3.22 -0.66
C ILE A 77 6.74 4.44 -1.06
N ALA A 78 6.13 5.62 -1.23
CA ALA A 78 6.84 6.83 -1.58
C ALA A 78 7.91 7.21 -0.55
N ILE A 79 7.59 7.08 0.75
CA ILE A 79 8.53 7.33 1.85
C ILE A 79 9.70 6.35 1.78
N VAL A 80 9.42 5.05 1.70
CA VAL A 80 10.47 4.00 1.67
C VAL A 80 11.40 4.18 0.47
N LEU A 81 10.85 4.44 -0.72
CA LEU A 81 11.65 4.68 -1.92
C LEU A 81 12.53 5.92 -1.79
N THR A 82 12.01 6.98 -1.17
CA THR A 82 12.77 8.21 -0.95
C THR A 82 13.97 7.95 -0.05
N TRP A 83 13.77 7.24 1.07
CA TRP A 83 14.84 6.90 1.99
C TRP A 83 15.85 5.91 1.41
N LEU A 84 15.38 4.90 0.68
CA LEU A 84 16.26 3.98 -0.03
C LEU A 84 17.16 4.74 -1.02
N LEU A 85 16.59 5.66 -1.81
CA LEU A 85 17.37 6.48 -2.74
C LEU A 85 18.36 7.40 -2.01
N TYR A 86 17.95 7.98 -0.88
CA TYR A 86 18.82 8.79 -0.04
C TYR A 86 20.05 7.99 0.43
N GLU A 87 19.83 6.80 0.99
CA GLU A 87 20.91 5.92 1.47
C GLU A 87 21.83 5.46 0.35
N LEU A 88 21.29 5.16 -0.84
CA LEU A 88 22.09 4.77 -2.00
C LEU A 88 22.95 5.93 -2.55
N ILE A 89 22.51 7.18 -2.40
CA ILE A 89 23.28 8.36 -2.80
C ILE A 89 24.39 8.65 -1.79
N GLU A 90 24.11 8.53 -0.50
CA GLU A 90 25.09 8.73 0.58
C GLU A 90 26.14 7.60 0.63
N HIS A 91 25.77 6.36 0.25
CA HIS A 91 26.63 5.18 0.28
C HIS A 91 26.90 4.61 -1.14
N PRO A 92 27.78 5.25 -1.93
CA PRO A 92 28.03 4.86 -3.32
C PRO A 92 28.64 3.46 -3.46
N ASP A 93 29.30 2.93 -2.43
CA ASP A 93 29.81 1.56 -2.41
C ASP A 93 28.69 0.52 -2.31
N VAL A 94 27.64 0.81 -1.55
CA VAL A 94 26.42 0.00 -1.46
C VAL A 94 25.68 0.03 -2.79
N LEU A 95 25.52 1.22 -3.39
CA LEU A 95 24.91 1.38 -4.71
C LEU A 95 25.65 0.57 -5.78
N ARG A 96 26.99 0.58 -5.76
CA ARG A 96 27.79 -0.18 -6.71
C ARG A 96 27.53 -1.69 -6.59
N LYS A 97 27.52 -2.24 -5.37
CA LYS A 97 27.25 -3.67 -5.14
C LYS A 97 25.84 -4.06 -5.58
N LEU A 98 24.83 -3.25 -5.24
CA LEU A 98 23.44 -3.49 -5.63
C LEU A 98 23.28 -3.46 -7.16
N ARG A 99 23.97 -2.53 -7.82
CA ARG A 99 24.00 -2.46 -9.27
C ARG A 99 24.70 -3.65 -9.91
N GLU A 100 25.84 -4.07 -9.37
CA GLU A 100 26.55 -5.28 -9.82
C GLU A 100 25.65 -6.53 -9.74
N GLU A 101 24.91 -6.71 -8.63
CA GLU A 101 23.96 -7.82 -8.45
C GLU A 101 22.80 -7.74 -9.45
N THR A 102 22.20 -6.55 -9.64
CA THR A 102 21.07 -6.34 -10.55
C THR A 102 21.49 -6.55 -12.01
N ASP A 103 22.61 -5.97 -12.42
CA ASP A 103 23.11 -6.04 -13.79
C ASP A 103 23.45 -7.50 -14.16
N HIS A 104 24.00 -8.29 -13.22
CA HIS A 104 24.27 -9.71 -13.42
C HIS A 104 22.99 -10.47 -13.80
N VAL A 105 21.89 -10.28 -13.05
CA VAL A 105 20.63 -10.99 -13.29
C VAL A 105 19.93 -10.49 -14.56
N VAL A 106 20.03 -9.20 -14.89
CA VAL A 106 19.55 -8.67 -16.17
C VAL A 106 20.25 -9.33 -17.35
N VAL A 107 21.58 -9.50 -17.27
CA VAL A 107 22.37 -10.17 -18.31
C VAL A 107 22.05 -11.65 -18.40
N GLU A 108 21.95 -12.36 -17.26
CA GLU A 108 21.62 -13.79 -17.19
C GLU A 108 20.26 -14.08 -17.84
N LYS A 109 19.26 -13.23 -17.59
CA LYS A 109 17.91 -13.36 -18.16
C LYS A 109 17.79 -12.82 -19.58
N GLY A 110 18.82 -12.14 -20.07
CA GLY A 110 18.89 -11.61 -21.43
C GLY A 110 17.94 -10.43 -21.65
N GLY A 111 17.83 -9.54 -20.65
CA GLY A 111 17.04 -8.31 -20.70
C GLY A 111 16.20 -8.08 -19.43
N ALA A 112 16.03 -6.80 -19.07
CA ALA A 112 15.25 -6.39 -17.90
C ALA A 112 13.74 -6.70 -18.07
N GLU A 113 13.27 -6.74 -19.32
CA GLU A 113 11.88 -7.05 -19.68
C GLU A 113 11.49 -8.51 -19.41
N LYS A 114 12.47 -9.38 -19.17
CA LYS A 114 12.28 -10.80 -18.85
C LYS A 114 12.36 -11.07 -17.35
N LEU A 115 12.58 -10.05 -16.53
CA LEU A 115 12.56 -10.16 -15.08
C LEU A 115 11.12 -10.20 -14.58
N ASP A 116 10.80 -11.24 -13.84
CA ASP A 116 9.57 -11.40 -13.10
C ASP A 116 9.79 -11.11 -11.61
N ASN A 117 8.70 -11.02 -10.82
CA ASN A 117 8.79 -10.81 -9.38
C ASN A 117 9.66 -11.89 -8.68
N SER A 118 9.67 -13.12 -9.21
CA SER A 118 10.50 -14.19 -8.65
C SER A 118 12.00 -13.98 -8.87
N SER A 119 12.38 -13.27 -9.92
CA SER A 119 13.78 -12.87 -10.18
C SER A 119 14.23 -11.81 -9.18
N TRP A 120 13.40 -10.79 -8.92
CA TRP A 120 13.69 -9.73 -7.95
C TRP A 120 13.75 -10.22 -6.49
N ALA A 121 12.91 -11.20 -6.14
CA ALA A 121 12.85 -11.77 -4.80
C ALA A 121 14.11 -12.60 -4.43
N LYS A 122 14.91 -13.00 -5.41
CA LYS A 122 16.14 -13.80 -5.21
C LYS A 122 17.41 -12.97 -5.04
N LEU A 123 17.31 -11.66 -5.28
CA LEU A 123 18.45 -10.74 -5.16
C LEU A 123 18.65 -10.41 -3.68
N GLU A 124 19.54 -11.15 -3.01
CA GLU A 124 19.73 -11.04 -1.56
C GLU A 124 20.20 -9.64 -1.15
N TYR A 125 21.12 -9.03 -1.90
CA TYR A 125 21.65 -7.72 -1.56
C TYR A 125 20.63 -6.60 -1.82
N TYR A 126 19.87 -6.71 -2.91
CA TYR A 126 18.74 -5.83 -3.19
C TYR A 126 17.67 -5.88 -2.09
N GLN A 127 17.25 -7.09 -1.67
CA GLN A 127 16.28 -7.25 -0.59
C GLN A 127 16.83 -6.69 0.73
N ALA A 128 18.09 -6.99 1.06
CA ALA A 128 18.74 -6.46 2.24
C ALA A 128 18.80 -4.91 2.25
N GLY A 129 18.99 -4.27 1.09
CA GLY A 129 18.95 -2.82 0.98
C GLY A 129 17.57 -2.22 1.28
N ILE A 130 16.50 -2.88 0.83
CA ILE A 130 15.12 -2.48 1.15
C ILE A 130 14.85 -2.67 2.65
N ASP A 131 15.24 -3.82 3.20
CA ASP A 131 15.06 -4.14 4.61
C ASP A 131 15.81 -3.16 5.52
N GLU A 132 17.03 -2.77 5.14
CA GLU A 132 17.83 -1.79 5.88
C GLU A 132 17.18 -0.41 5.84
N ALA A 133 16.69 0.03 4.67
CA ALA A 133 15.95 1.29 4.55
C ALA A 133 14.69 1.30 5.44
N LEU A 134 13.97 0.18 5.51
CA LEU A 134 12.81 0.01 6.39
C LEU A 134 13.20 -0.04 7.88
N CYS A 135 14.37 -0.58 8.21
CA CYS A 135 14.89 -0.65 9.58
C CYS A 135 15.33 0.74 10.10
N LEU A 136 16.00 1.52 9.25
CA LEU A 136 16.47 2.87 9.60
C LEU A 136 15.33 3.90 9.59
N TYR A 137 14.43 3.78 8.62
CA TYR A 137 13.36 4.73 8.38
C TYR A 137 12.01 4.03 8.45
N ALA A 138 11.52 3.88 9.68
CA ALA A 138 10.16 3.42 9.91
C ALA A 138 9.17 4.39 9.23
N HIS A 139 8.53 3.92 8.15
CA HIS A 139 7.57 4.70 7.37
C HIS A 139 6.31 5.07 8.19
N HIS A 140 6.07 4.39 9.31
CA HIS A 140 5.06 4.75 10.32
C HIS A 140 5.72 4.99 11.68
N SER A 141 5.70 6.25 12.13
CA SER A 141 6.21 6.67 13.44
C SER A 141 5.28 6.33 14.63
N SER A 142 4.07 5.83 14.34
CA SER A 142 3.14 5.37 15.36
C SER A 142 2.56 4.01 14.98
N GLY A 143 2.77 2.99 15.81
CA GLY A 143 2.13 1.70 15.63
C GLY A 143 0.60 1.80 15.65
N LEU A 144 -0.07 0.85 15.01
CA LEU A 144 -1.53 0.79 15.02
C LEU A 144 -2.05 0.68 16.45
N ARG A 145 -3.05 1.51 16.77
CA ARG A 145 -3.71 1.50 18.07
C ARG A 145 -4.44 0.18 18.26
N ARG A 146 -4.05 -0.58 19.28
CA ARG A 146 -4.73 -1.80 19.71
C ARG A 146 -5.53 -1.51 20.97
N MET A 147 -6.62 -2.23 21.16
CA MET A 147 -7.44 -2.18 22.37
C MET A 147 -7.37 -3.54 23.06
N THR A 148 -7.19 -3.56 24.38
CA THR A 148 -7.29 -4.81 25.15
C THR A 148 -8.75 -5.29 25.20
N PRO A 149 -8.98 -6.61 25.29
CA PRO A 149 -10.30 -7.16 25.57
C PRO A 149 -10.89 -6.58 26.86
N PRO A 150 -12.23 -6.56 27.04
CA PRO A 150 -12.88 -6.06 28.26
C PRO A 150 -12.37 -6.71 29.55
N GLU A 151 -11.97 -7.97 29.50
CA GLU A 151 -11.40 -8.75 30.60
C GLU A 151 -9.96 -8.37 30.95
N GLY A 152 -9.27 -7.58 30.12
CA GLY A 152 -7.84 -7.32 30.24
C GLY A 152 -6.99 -8.42 29.63
N ALA A 153 -5.67 -8.21 29.57
CA ALA A 153 -4.75 -9.19 29.00
C ALA A 153 -3.37 -9.14 29.68
N PRO A 154 -2.70 -10.30 29.88
CA PRO A 154 -1.30 -10.34 30.27
C PRO A 154 -0.42 -10.07 29.05
N ILE A 155 0.40 -9.01 29.10
CA ILE A 155 1.35 -8.64 28.04
C ILE A 155 2.72 -8.51 28.67
N CYS A 156 3.70 -9.28 28.16
CA CYS A 156 5.08 -9.31 28.66
C CYS A 156 5.16 -9.51 30.19
N GLY A 157 4.31 -10.38 30.74
CA GLY A 157 4.26 -10.67 32.18
C GLY A 157 3.57 -9.59 33.04
N ARG A 158 3.03 -8.52 32.44
CA ARG A 158 2.28 -7.47 33.13
C ARG A 158 0.80 -7.50 32.75
N TRP A 159 -0.07 -7.36 33.74
CA TRP A 159 -1.51 -7.28 33.51
C TRP A 159 -1.91 -5.88 33.03
N ILE A 160 -2.57 -5.81 31.87
CA ILE A 160 -3.14 -4.58 31.34
C ILE A 160 -4.66 -4.64 31.49
N PRO A 161 -5.30 -3.61 32.09
CA PRO A 161 -6.74 -3.61 32.31
C PRO A 161 -7.51 -3.56 30.99
N GLY A 162 -8.77 -3.99 31.02
CA GLY A 162 -9.61 -4.03 29.84
C GLY A 162 -9.92 -2.67 29.26
N ASN A 163 -10.24 -2.63 27.96
CA ASN A 163 -10.50 -1.41 27.22
C ASN A 163 -9.36 -0.37 27.28
N THR A 164 -8.11 -0.83 27.44
CA THR A 164 -6.94 0.04 27.42
C THR A 164 -6.45 0.19 26.00
N SER A 165 -6.24 1.44 25.59
CA SER A 165 -5.67 1.77 24.29
C SER A 165 -4.15 1.73 24.35
N MET A 166 -3.54 0.90 23.50
CA MET A 166 -2.10 0.71 23.44
C MET A 166 -1.59 1.04 22.04
N ILE A 167 -0.38 1.59 22.00
CA ILE A 167 0.36 1.87 20.77
C ILE A 167 1.73 1.22 20.95
N MET A 168 2.18 0.48 19.95
CA MET A 168 3.56 0.00 19.92
C MET A 168 4.43 1.16 19.39
N PRO A 169 5.44 1.62 20.14
CA PRO A 169 6.43 2.54 19.59
C PRO A 169 7.19 1.83 18.47
N SER A 170 7.34 2.52 17.34
CA SER A 170 8.21 2.13 16.23
C SER A 170 9.67 2.35 16.58
#